data_AF-A0AAV0WRT2-F1
#
_entry.id   AF-A0AAV0WRT2-F1
#
_cell.length_a   1.000
_cell.length_b   1.000
_cell.length_c   1.000
_cell.angle_alpha   90.00
_cell.angle_beta   90.00
_cell.angle_gamma   90.00
#
_symmetry.space_group_name_H-M   'P 1'
#
loop_
_entity.id
_entity.type
_entity.pdbx_description
1 polymer ?
#
loop_
_entity_poly.entity_id
_entity_poly.type
_entity_poly.pdbx_seq_one_letter_code
_entity_poly.pdbx_strand_id
1 'polypeptide(L)'
;MQKVRQSHKASKSIKLDQIKVLEDETGYLMTSSSDPSRQYHILKAGETCEHASCLKCRKCNICIHSYHCDCLDNVIRANICKHIHACAREFNESVNDCGINFYHEPNIVEQKMLLEMNATPIIVNENRKIQSQAELILGLTQNKFEEQDLEKIEKKMAEVIALMNDAGKKII
;
A
#
# COMPACT_ATOMS: atom_id res chain seq x y z
N MET A 1 8.73 11.42 11.02
CA MET A 1 8.54 12.33 9.85
C MET A 1 9.85 12.66 9.10
N GLN A 2 10.97 12.94 9.78
CA GLN A 2 12.23 13.33 9.11
C GLN A 2 12.79 12.25 8.16
N LYS A 3 12.65 10.96 8.51
CA LYS A 3 13.18 9.84 7.72
C LYS A 3 12.51 9.70 6.35
N VAL A 4 11.19 9.76 6.26
CA VAL A 4 10.44 9.76 4.98
C VAL A 4 10.91 10.89 4.07
N ARG A 5 11.14 12.10 4.62
CA ARG A 5 11.64 13.24 3.84
C ARG A 5 13.05 12.99 3.30
N GLN A 6 13.93 12.37 4.09
CA GLN A 6 15.27 11.99 3.66
C GLN A 6 15.22 10.92 2.57
N SER A 7 14.40 9.86 2.75
CA SER A 7 14.21 8.80 1.76
C SER A 7 13.64 9.35 0.45
N HIS A 8 12.69 10.29 0.50
CA HIS A 8 12.19 11.00 -0.67
C HIS A 8 13.29 11.82 -1.37
N LYS A 9 14.15 12.52 -0.63
CA LYS A 9 15.26 13.28 -1.25
C LYS A 9 16.27 12.33 -1.89
N ALA A 10 16.58 11.23 -1.22
CA ALA A 10 17.50 10.20 -1.70
C ALA A 10 16.97 9.44 -2.93
N SER A 11 15.65 9.34 -3.11
CA SER A 11 15.10 8.68 -4.30
C SER A 11 15.41 9.43 -5.59
N LYS A 12 15.64 10.74 -5.53
CA LYS A 12 15.94 11.57 -6.70
C LYS A 12 17.25 11.21 -7.40
N SER A 13 18.17 10.52 -6.71
CA SER A 13 19.40 10.03 -7.32
C SER A 13 19.24 8.68 -8.03
N ILE A 14 18.08 8.02 -7.88
CA ILE A 14 17.77 6.76 -8.56
C ILE A 14 17.19 7.11 -9.93
N LYS A 15 17.87 6.64 -10.98
CA LYS A 15 17.51 6.88 -12.37
C LYS A 15 16.46 5.89 -12.85
N LEU A 16 15.73 6.27 -13.88
CA LEU A 16 14.65 5.50 -14.49
C LEU A 16 15.12 4.16 -15.08
N ASP A 17 16.28 4.15 -15.72
CA ASP A 17 16.92 2.95 -16.29
C ASP A 17 17.25 1.87 -15.25
N GLN A 18 17.27 2.24 -13.96
CA GLN A 18 17.48 1.31 -12.85
C GLN A 18 16.19 0.61 -12.40
N ILE A 19 15.02 1.01 -12.91
CA ILE A 19 13.71 0.47 -12.54
C ILE A 19 13.15 -0.32 -13.71
N LYS A 20 12.89 -1.60 -13.49
CA LYS A 20 12.24 -2.49 -14.44
C LYS A 20 10.86 -2.85 -13.92
N VAL A 21 9.85 -2.75 -14.76
CA VAL A 21 8.50 -3.26 -14.45
C VAL A 21 8.54 -4.78 -14.57
N LEU A 22 7.92 -5.50 -13.64
CA LEU A 22 7.78 -6.95 -13.72
C LEU A 22 6.75 -7.32 -14.82
N GLU A 23 6.92 -8.48 -15.45
CA GLU A 23 6.09 -8.92 -16.59
C GLU A 23 4.59 -9.05 -16.26
N ASP A 24 4.28 -9.28 -14.99
CA ASP A 24 2.92 -9.42 -14.45
C ASP A 24 2.31 -8.10 -13.96
N GLU A 25 3.03 -6.97 -14.12
CA GLU A 25 2.66 -5.63 -13.64
C GLU A 25 2.38 -5.55 -12.12
N THR A 26 2.74 -6.57 -11.35
CA THR A 26 2.49 -6.61 -9.89
C THR A 26 3.50 -5.77 -9.09
N GLY A 27 4.59 -5.35 -9.73
CA GLY A 27 5.63 -4.58 -9.09
C GLY A 27 6.79 -4.19 -9.99
N TYR A 28 7.89 -3.85 -9.35
CA TYR A 28 9.10 -3.32 -9.96
C TYR A 28 10.33 -4.00 -9.38
N LEU A 29 11.33 -4.19 -10.23
CA LEU A 29 12.66 -4.63 -9.86
C LEU A 29 13.63 -3.45 -10.00
N MET A 30 14.36 -3.15 -8.93
CA MET A 30 15.29 -2.03 -8.91
C MET A 30 16.73 -2.51 -8.71
N THR A 31 17.63 -2.08 -9.58
CA THR A 31 19.07 -2.41 -9.45
C THR A 31 19.77 -1.37 -8.59
N SER A 32 20.57 -1.82 -7.62
CA SER A 32 21.32 -0.93 -6.74
C SER A 32 22.39 -0.14 -7.52
N SER A 33 22.45 1.18 -7.30
CA SER A 33 23.47 2.04 -7.92
C SER A 33 24.88 1.79 -7.40
N SER A 34 25.02 1.18 -6.22
CA SER A 34 26.32 0.90 -5.57
C SER A 34 26.81 -0.52 -5.81
N ASP A 35 25.91 -1.43 -6.18
CA ASP A 35 26.22 -2.85 -6.35
C ASP A 35 25.25 -3.46 -7.38
N PRO A 36 25.66 -3.62 -8.63
CA PRO A 36 24.81 -4.17 -9.69
C PRO A 36 24.29 -5.58 -9.42
N SER A 37 24.95 -6.35 -8.54
CA SER A 37 24.49 -7.70 -8.17
C SER A 37 23.29 -7.67 -7.22
N ARG A 38 23.06 -6.53 -6.55
CA ARG A 38 21.97 -6.36 -5.59
C ARG A 38 20.75 -5.73 -6.25
N GLN A 39 19.65 -6.44 -6.16
CA GLN A 39 18.34 -6.00 -6.63
C GLN A 39 17.36 -5.88 -5.47
N TYR A 40 16.37 -5.00 -5.63
CA TYR A 40 15.28 -4.81 -4.69
C TYR A 40 13.96 -5.03 -5.40
N HIS A 41 13.09 -5.84 -4.80
CA HIS A 41 11.73 -6.06 -5.26
C HIS A 41 10.80 -5.05 -4.59
N ILE A 42 9.99 -4.37 -5.40
CA ILE A 42 9.00 -3.40 -4.96
C ILE A 42 7.64 -3.86 -5.48
N LEU A 43 6.79 -4.38 -4.60
CA LEU A 43 5.45 -4.85 -4.94
C LEU A 43 4.42 -3.76 -4.66
N LYS A 44 3.44 -3.59 -5.55
CA LYS A 44 2.30 -2.71 -5.31
C LYS A 44 1.34 -3.44 -4.37
N ALA A 45 1.13 -2.91 -3.18
CA ALA A 45 0.40 -3.61 -2.12
C ALA A 45 -1.02 -3.06 -1.91
N GLY A 46 -1.28 -1.80 -2.27
CA GLY A 46 -2.60 -1.20 -2.15
C GLY A 46 -2.63 0.29 -2.43
N GLU A 47 -3.76 0.92 -2.10
CA GLU A 47 -3.95 2.36 -2.26
C GLU A 47 -3.50 3.16 -1.04
N THR A 48 -3.36 4.47 -1.23
CA THR A 48 -3.01 5.40 -0.15
C THR A 48 -4.13 5.47 0.89
N CYS A 49 -3.86 4.95 2.09
CA CYS A 49 -4.73 5.05 3.27
C CYS A 49 -5.16 6.50 3.58
N GLU A 50 -6.38 6.70 4.05
CA GLU A 50 -6.83 8.00 4.59
C GLU A 50 -6.48 8.21 6.07
N HIS A 51 -6.21 7.14 6.83
CA HIS A 51 -5.87 7.19 8.26
C HIS A 51 -4.80 8.24 8.62
N ALA A 52 -5.11 9.10 9.62
CA ALA A 52 -4.25 10.23 10.00
C ALA A 52 -2.90 9.82 10.62
N SER A 53 -2.85 8.69 11.33
CA SER A 53 -1.63 8.14 11.96
C SER A 53 -0.73 7.35 11.00
N CYS A 54 -1.20 7.12 9.77
CA CYS A 54 -0.49 6.36 8.75
C CYS A 54 0.76 7.14 8.30
N LEU A 55 1.89 6.46 8.13
CA LEU A 55 3.10 7.08 7.60
C LEU A 55 2.88 7.42 6.12
N LYS A 56 2.90 8.72 5.78
CA LYS A 56 2.58 9.21 4.44
C LYS A 56 3.67 10.11 3.88
N CYS A 57 3.82 10.08 2.56
CA CYS A 57 4.56 11.07 1.82
C CYS A 57 3.60 11.87 0.95
N ARG A 58 3.31 13.11 1.37
CA ARG A 58 2.40 14.01 0.64
C ARG A 58 2.89 14.33 -0.78
N LYS A 59 4.21 14.42 -0.98
CA LYS A 59 4.81 14.76 -2.29
C LYS A 59 4.65 13.65 -3.33
N CYS A 60 4.66 12.40 -2.89
CA CYS A 60 4.49 11.24 -3.77
C CYS A 60 3.04 10.73 -3.75
N ASN A 61 2.17 11.33 -2.93
CA ASN A 61 0.82 10.87 -2.63
C ASN A 61 0.72 9.35 -2.30
N ILE A 62 1.63 8.86 -1.46
CA ILE A 62 1.68 7.45 -1.02
C ILE A 62 1.71 7.33 0.49
N CYS A 63 1.35 6.15 0.98
CA CYS A 63 1.58 5.74 2.36
C CYS A 63 2.44 4.49 2.45
N ILE A 64 2.77 4.08 3.68
CA ILE A 64 3.51 2.84 3.94
C ILE A 64 2.80 1.57 3.45
N HIS A 65 1.49 1.62 3.21
CA HIS A 65 0.72 0.50 2.67
C HIS A 65 0.66 0.48 1.13
N SER A 66 1.07 1.55 0.46
CA SER A 66 0.95 1.63 -1.00
C SER A 66 1.87 0.64 -1.72
N TYR A 67 3.07 0.42 -1.16
CA TYR A 67 4.09 -0.44 -1.74
C TYR A 67 4.82 -1.22 -0.66
N HIS A 68 5.29 -2.41 -1.00
CA HIS A 68 6.22 -3.19 -0.19
C HIS A 68 7.57 -3.30 -0.89
N CYS A 69 8.65 -3.00 -0.18
CA CYS A 69 10.01 -3.22 -0.66
C CYS A 69 10.78 -4.16 0.28
N ASP A 70 11.58 -5.05 -0.28
CA ASP A 70 12.42 -6.02 0.46
C ASP A 70 13.66 -5.39 1.16
N CYS A 71 13.91 -4.08 0.96
CA CYS A 71 15.03 -3.42 1.60
C CYS A 71 14.83 -3.23 3.11
N LEU A 72 15.94 -3.17 3.87
CA LEU A 72 15.94 -3.00 5.32
C LEU A 72 15.17 -1.75 5.80
N ASP A 73 15.19 -0.67 5.02
CA ASP A 73 14.47 0.56 5.35
C ASP A 73 12.95 0.37 5.35
N ASN A 74 12.42 -0.56 4.56
CA ASN A 74 10.99 -0.86 4.56
C ASN A 74 10.68 -2.04 5.49
N VAL A 75 11.38 -3.17 5.36
CA VAL A 75 11.09 -4.41 6.11
C VAL A 75 11.32 -4.26 7.61
N ILE A 76 12.46 -3.70 8.02
CA ILE A 76 12.84 -3.64 9.45
C ILE A 76 12.40 -2.32 10.08
N ARG A 77 12.48 -1.22 9.33
CA ARG A 77 12.22 0.13 9.86
C ARG A 77 10.80 0.62 9.61
N ALA A 78 9.95 -0.16 8.94
CA ALA A 78 8.58 0.19 8.57
C ALA A 78 8.47 1.61 7.97
N ASN A 79 9.45 1.98 7.12
CA ASN A 79 9.55 3.31 6.55
C ASN A 79 9.43 3.26 5.02
N ILE A 80 8.83 4.31 4.44
CA ILE A 80 8.76 4.48 3.00
C ILE A 80 10.20 4.72 2.49
N CYS A 81 10.79 3.70 1.89
CA CYS A 81 12.19 3.70 1.50
C CYS A 81 12.42 4.52 0.23
N LYS A 82 13.69 4.79 -0.08
CA LYS A 82 14.08 5.51 -1.29
C LYS A 82 13.65 4.79 -2.58
N HIS A 83 13.57 3.45 -2.56
CA HIS A 83 13.15 2.65 -3.72
C HIS A 83 11.65 2.82 -3.99
N ILE A 84 10.81 2.73 -2.95
CA ILE A 84 9.37 3.00 -3.05
C ILE A 84 9.13 4.43 -3.55
N HIS A 85 9.87 5.41 -3.02
CA HIS A 85 9.78 6.78 -3.49
C HIS A 85 10.20 6.98 -4.95
N ALA A 86 11.15 6.19 -5.46
CA ALA A 86 11.54 6.25 -6.85
C ALA A 86 10.44 5.64 -7.73
N CYS A 87 9.89 4.47 -7.36
CA CYS A 87 8.78 3.87 -8.11
C CYS A 87 7.56 4.79 -8.13
N ALA A 88 7.18 5.34 -6.98
CA ALA A 88 6.02 6.22 -6.90
C ALA A 88 6.20 7.56 -7.62
N ARG A 89 7.43 8.02 -7.85
CA ARG A 89 7.66 9.23 -8.63
C ARG A 89 7.39 9.01 -10.12
N GLU A 90 7.68 7.80 -10.61
CA GLU A 90 7.63 7.49 -12.03
C GLU A 90 6.30 6.83 -12.43
N PHE A 91 5.70 6.05 -11.53
CA PHE A 91 4.55 5.19 -11.86
C PHE A 91 3.31 5.43 -11.01
N ASN A 92 3.35 6.34 -10.02
CA ASN A 92 2.14 6.67 -9.28
C ASN A 92 1.35 7.71 -10.09
N GLU A 93 0.18 7.32 -10.57
CA GLU A 93 -0.79 8.23 -11.17
C GLU A 93 -1.45 9.05 -10.07
N SER A 94 -0.75 10.09 -9.59
CA SER A 94 -1.38 11.15 -8.81
C SER A 94 -1.22 12.45 -9.57
N VAL A 95 -2.36 12.95 -10.06
CA VAL A 95 -2.66 14.29 -10.58
C VAL A 95 -1.49 15.25 -10.42
N ASN A 96 -0.86 15.58 -11.55
CA ASN A 96 0.16 16.61 -11.63
C ASN A 96 -0.38 17.95 -11.08
N ASP A 97 -0.15 18.24 -9.81
CA ASP A 97 0.12 19.60 -9.38
C ASP A 97 1.64 19.82 -9.52
N CYS A 98 2.05 20.13 -10.74
CA CYS A 98 3.29 20.87 -10.93
C CYS A 98 2.91 22.21 -11.54
N GLY A 99 2.87 23.24 -10.70
CA GLY A 99 2.89 24.62 -11.16
C GLY A 99 4.09 24.87 -12.06
N ILE A 100 3.81 25.04 -13.35
CA ILE A 100 4.37 26.13 -14.17
C ILE A 100 3.18 26.79 -14.88
N ASN A 101 3.04 28.09 -14.66
CA ASN A 101 1.90 28.95 -14.99
C ASN A 101 1.52 28.97 -16.49
N PHE A 102 0.21 28.86 -16.78
CA PHE A 102 -0.46 29.66 -17.80
C PHE A 102 -1.86 30.02 -17.28
N TYR A 103 -2.16 31.32 -17.22
CA TYR A 103 -3.52 31.80 -16.97
C TYR A 103 -4.42 31.32 -18.09
N HIS A 104 -5.44 30.53 -17.75
CA HIS A 104 -6.71 30.53 -18.46
C HIS A 104 -7.78 30.02 -17.51
N GLU A 105 -8.65 30.92 -17.03
CA GLU A 105 -9.90 30.55 -16.37
C GLU A 105 -10.78 29.73 -17.32
N PRO A 106 -11.28 28.56 -16.89
CA PRO A 106 -12.42 27.93 -17.53
C PRO A 106 -13.64 28.00 -16.61
N ASN A 107 -14.76 28.32 -17.24
CA ASN A 107 -16.06 28.66 -16.70
C ASN A 107 -16.72 27.46 -15.96
N ILE A 108 -17.24 27.69 -14.75
CA ILE A 108 -17.72 26.68 -13.77
C ILE A 108 -19.02 25.94 -14.18
N VAL A 109 -19.52 26.12 -15.40
CA VAL A 109 -20.89 25.68 -15.74
C VAL A 109 -20.95 24.30 -16.43
N GLU A 110 -19.88 23.82 -17.06
CA GLU A 110 -20.00 22.68 -17.99
C GLU A 110 -19.70 21.29 -17.39
N GLN A 111 -19.09 21.19 -16.20
CA GLN A 111 -18.74 19.87 -15.62
C GLN A 111 -19.81 19.30 -14.67
N LYS A 112 -21.02 19.87 -14.65
CA LYS A 112 -22.14 19.33 -13.84
C LYS A 112 -22.95 18.25 -14.57
N MET A 113 -22.71 18.00 -15.86
CA MET A 113 -23.62 17.19 -16.69
C MET A 113 -23.19 15.75 -17.00
N LEU A 114 -22.10 15.22 -16.42
CA LEU A 114 -21.57 13.89 -16.81
C LEU A 114 -21.41 12.86 -15.68
N LEU A 115 -21.92 13.09 -14.47
CA LEU A 115 -21.81 12.12 -13.35
C LEU A 115 -23.10 11.35 -13.01
N GLU A 116 -24.19 11.54 -13.77
CA GLU A 116 -25.45 10.83 -13.51
C GLU A 116 -25.67 9.73 -14.54
N MET A 117 -24.96 8.61 -14.40
CA MET A 117 -25.41 7.28 -14.84
C MET A 117 -24.38 6.23 -14.39
N ASN A 118 -24.81 5.29 -13.54
CA ASN A 118 -24.12 4.08 -13.06
C ASN A 118 -23.46 4.11 -11.66
N ALA A 119 -24.02 4.84 -10.69
CA ALA A 119 -23.70 4.59 -9.29
C ALA A 119 -24.37 3.28 -8.82
N THR A 120 -23.68 2.14 -8.92
CA THR A 120 -23.95 0.99 -8.05
C THR A 120 -23.55 1.37 -6.62
N PRO A 121 -24.38 1.08 -5.60
CA PRO A 121 -24.06 1.45 -4.23
C PRO A 121 -22.78 0.75 -3.79
N ILE A 122 -21.76 1.54 -3.45
CA ILE A 122 -20.54 1.06 -2.80
C ILE A 122 -20.98 0.54 -1.42
N ILE A 123 -21.17 -0.77 -1.29
CA ILE A 123 -21.31 -1.41 0.02
C ILE A 123 -19.92 -1.36 0.66
N VAL A 124 -19.69 -0.35 1.48
CA VAL A 124 -18.48 -0.24 2.29
C VAL A 124 -18.52 -1.36 3.32
N ASN A 125 -17.72 -2.42 3.11
CA ASN A 125 -17.53 -3.44 4.14
C ASN A 125 -16.69 -2.83 5.27
N GLU A 126 -17.36 -2.41 6.35
CA GLU A 126 -16.71 -1.82 7.53
C GLU A 126 -15.66 -2.76 8.15
N ASN A 127 -15.79 -4.07 7.92
CA ASN A 127 -14.88 -5.09 8.40
C ASN A 127 -13.75 -5.45 7.42
N ARG A 128 -13.48 -4.62 6.40
CA ARG A 128 -12.45 -4.88 5.37
C ARG A 128 -11.08 -5.26 5.96
N LYS A 129 -10.68 -4.67 7.08
CA LYS A 129 -9.42 -5.01 7.77
C LYS A 129 -9.42 -6.43 8.34
N ILE A 130 -10.53 -6.83 8.99
CA ILE A 130 -10.71 -8.18 9.54
C ILE A 130 -10.73 -9.18 8.39
N GLN A 131 -11.38 -8.83 7.28
CA GLN A 131 -11.42 -9.66 6.07
C GLN A 131 -10.02 -9.91 5.49
N SER A 132 -9.22 -8.86 5.27
CA SER A 132 -7.85 -9.04 4.76
C SER A 132 -6.95 -9.85 5.70
N GLN A 133 -7.15 -9.73 7.01
CA GLN A 133 -6.42 -10.55 7.98
C GLN A 133 -6.86 -12.02 7.93
N ALA A 134 -8.15 -12.30 7.78
CA ALA A 134 -8.66 -13.67 7.63
C ALA A 134 -8.13 -14.35 6.37
N GLU A 135 -8.04 -13.62 5.25
CA GLU A 135 -7.47 -14.12 3.98
C GLU A 135 -6.00 -14.52 4.12
N LEU A 136 -5.19 -13.72 4.83
CA LEU A 136 -3.79 -14.06 5.11
C LEU A 136 -3.67 -15.31 5.99
N ILE A 137 -4.48 -15.40 7.05
CA ILE A 137 -4.52 -16.58 7.93
C ILE A 137 -4.88 -17.83 7.14
N LEU A 138 -5.86 -17.72 6.22
CA LEU A 138 -6.28 -18.83 5.37
C LEU A 138 -5.11 -19.37 4.55
N GLY A 139 -4.29 -18.49 3.96
CA GLY A 139 -3.09 -18.86 3.22
C GLY A 139 -2.03 -19.55 4.08
N LEU A 140 -1.90 -19.16 5.35
CA LEU A 140 -0.93 -19.75 6.27
C LEU A 140 -1.28 -21.17 6.71
N THR A 141 -2.55 -21.58 6.64
CA THR A 141 -2.97 -22.94 7.03
C THR A 141 -2.39 -24.06 6.15
N GLN A 142 -1.80 -23.71 5.00
CA GLN A 142 -1.13 -24.64 4.11
C GLN A 142 0.29 -25.02 4.57
N ASN A 143 0.83 -24.33 5.59
CA ASN A 143 2.16 -24.58 6.13
C ASN A 143 2.15 -25.66 7.21
N LYS A 144 3.29 -26.35 7.38
CA LYS A 144 3.52 -27.20 8.54
C LYS A 144 3.99 -26.35 9.71
N PHE A 145 3.33 -26.51 10.85
CA PHE A 145 3.67 -25.87 12.11
C PHE A 145 4.09 -26.94 13.12
N GLU A 146 4.94 -26.56 14.08
CA GLU A 146 5.29 -27.41 15.21
C GLU A 146 4.06 -27.64 16.10
N GLU A 147 3.96 -28.82 16.73
CA GLU A 147 2.78 -29.26 17.49
C GLU A 147 2.40 -28.29 18.61
N GLN A 148 3.40 -27.74 19.30
CA GLN A 148 3.20 -26.75 20.38
C GLN A 148 2.64 -25.41 19.88
N ASP A 149 2.91 -25.05 18.62
CA ASP A 149 2.40 -23.81 18.02
C ASP A 149 1.03 -24.02 17.37
N LEU A 150 0.75 -25.21 16.83
CA LEU A 150 -0.60 -25.60 16.38
C LEU A 150 -1.62 -25.46 17.51
N GLU A 151 -1.34 -26.04 18.68
CA GLU A 151 -2.26 -26.02 19.82
C GLU A 151 -2.58 -24.58 20.27
N LYS A 152 -1.57 -23.70 20.27
CA LYS A 152 -1.76 -22.27 20.60
C LYS A 152 -2.58 -21.55 19.52
N ILE A 153 -2.31 -21.83 18.25
CA ILE A 153 -3.03 -21.23 17.12
C ILE A 153 -4.50 -21.65 17.17
N GLU A 154 -4.79 -22.93 17.35
CA GLU A 154 -6.16 -23.46 17.46
C GLU A 154 -6.92 -22.82 18.62
N LYS A 155 -6.30 -22.71 19.80
CA LYS A 155 -6.89 -22.03 20.95
C LYS A 155 -7.22 -20.56 20.64
N LYS A 156 -6.33 -19.85 19.95
CA LYS A 156 -6.56 -18.45 19.57
C LYS A 156 -7.64 -18.30 18.50
N MET A 157 -7.73 -19.24 17.57
CA MET A 157 -8.82 -19.26 16.59
C MET A 157 -10.18 -19.52 17.25
N ALA A 158 -10.24 -20.41 18.24
CA ALA A 158 -11.45 -20.65 19.02
C ALA A 158 -11.90 -19.39 19.79
N GLU A 159 -10.97 -18.62 20.37
CA GLU A 159 -11.27 -17.34 21.01
C GLU A 159 -11.88 -16.33 20.01
N VAL A 160 -11.35 -16.25 18.78
CA VAL A 160 -11.91 -15.38 17.73
C VAL A 160 -13.32 -15.82 17.31
N ILE A 161 -13.54 -17.12 17.13
CA ILE A 161 -14.86 -17.67 16.80
C ILE A 161 -15.89 -17.36 17.90
N ALA A 162 -15.48 -17.51 19.17
CA ALA A 162 -16.35 -17.18 20.30
C ALA A 162 -16.72 -15.69 20.31
N LEU A 163 -15.77 -14.79 20.06
CA LEU A 163 -16.02 -13.35 19.95
C LEU A 163 -16.99 -13.01 18.80
N MET A 164 -16.84 -13.64 17.64
CA MET A 164 -17.73 -13.44 16.50
C MET A 164 -19.16 -13.91 16.80
N ASN A 165 -19.29 -15.04 17.49
CA ASN A 165 -20.59 -15.60 17.86
C ASN A 165 -21.28 -14.81 18.99
N ASP A 166 -20.52 -14.27 19.95
CA ASP A 166 -21.08 -13.41 21.00
C ASP A 166 -21.41 -12.00 20.49
N ALA A 167 -20.71 -11.49 19.48
CA ALA A 167 -21.09 -10.26 18.78
C ALA A 167 -22.43 -10.43 18.03
N GLY A 168 -22.69 -11.61 17.46
CA GLY A 168 -23.97 -11.96 16.83
C GLY A 168 -25.16 -11.98 17.79
N LYS A 169 -24.95 -12.25 19.09
CA LYS A 169 -26.02 -12.23 20.12
C LYS A 169 -26.43 -10.82 20.57
N LYS A 170 -25.63 -9.79 20.26
CA LYS A 170 -25.91 -8.39 20.64
C LYS A 170 -26.70 -7.62 19.57
N ILE A 171 -27.02 -8.25 18.45
CA ILE A 171 -27.84 -7.71 17.36
C ILE A 171 -29.15 -8.52 17.30
N ILE A 172 -29.93 -8.48 18.39
CA ILE A 172 -31.34 -8.85 18.43
C ILE A 172 -32.05 -7.85 19.35
#